data_AF-A0A1I0BMS7-F1
#
_entry.id   AF-A0A1I0BMS7-F1
#
_cell.length_a   1.000
_cell.length_b   1.000
_cell.length_c   1.000
_cell.angle_alpha   90.00
_cell.angle_beta   90.00
_cell.angle_gamma   90.00
#
_symmetry.space_group_name_H-M   'P 1'
#
loop_
_entity.id
_entity.type
_entity.pdbx_description
1 polymer ?
#
loop_
_entity_poly.entity_id
_entity_poly.type
_entity_poly.pdbx_seq_one_letter_code
_entity_poly.pdbx_strand_id
1 'polypeptide(L)'
;MKDRELIARNIINIIDITNCHNWIMFMNDDMYKQIYDYMMVISKGNKAANKYIEEIMLNNKEVIDKIVQDVDISTLEFNTLMESFREYKREFMLK
;
A
#
# COMPACT_ATOMS: atom_id res chain seq x y z
N MET A 1 -14.84 -5.67 -11.23
CA MET A 1 -13.76 -4.70 -11.06
C MET A 1 -13.91 -3.95 -9.75
N LYS A 2 -12.97 -4.10 -8.81
CA LYS A 2 -12.90 -3.20 -7.65
C LYS A 2 -12.41 -1.84 -8.13
N ASP A 3 -13.07 -0.79 -7.69
CA ASP A 3 -12.73 0.59 -8.05
C ASP A 3 -11.31 0.93 -7.58
N ARG A 4 -10.42 1.29 -8.51
CA ARG A 4 -9.03 1.67 -8.25
C ARG A 4 -8.96 2.84 -7.26
N GLU A 5 -9.91 3.78 -7.35
CA GLU A 5 -10.03 4.90 -6.42
C GLU A 5 -10.31 4.42 -5.00
N LEU A 6 -11.26 3.50 -4.84
CA LEU A 6 -11.56 2.91 -3.54
C LEU A 6 -10.34 2.19 -2.95
N ILE A 7 -9.58 1.46 -3.77
CA ILE A 7 -8.37 0.77 -3.36
C ILE A 7 -7.30 1.79 -2.91
N ALA A 8 -7.01 2.80 -3.72
CA ALA A 8 -6.05 3.86 -3.42
C ALA A 8 -6.40 4.59 -2.10
N ARG A 9 -7.66 4.96 -1.92
CA ARG A 9 -8.17 5.57 -0.69
C ARG A 9 -7.99 4.65 0.52
N ASN A 10 -8.26 3.36 0.38
CA ASN A 10 -8.09 2.40 1.47
C ASN A 10 -6.61 2.25 1.87
N ILE A 11 -5.70 2.18 0.89
CA ILE A 11 -4.26 2.07 1.14
C ILE A 11 -3.76 3.26 1.95
N ILE A 12 -4.04 4.50 1.52
CA ILE A 12 -3.56 5.69 2.26
C ILE A 12 -4.24 5.81 3.62
N ASN A 13 -5.53 5.47 3.75
CA ASN A 13 -6.23 5.50 5.03
C ASN A 13 -5.61 4.53 6.04
N ILE A 14 -5.14 3.37 5.57
CA ILE A 14 -4.41 2.43 6.40
C ILE A 14 -3.07 3.05 6.76
N ILE A 15 -2.22 3.36 5.78
CA ILE A 15 -0.82 3.70 6.00
C ILE A 15 -0.64 5.06 6.71
N ASP A 16 -1.40 6.07 6.32
CA ASP A 16 -1.31 7.44 6.82
C ASP A 16 -2.65 8.20 6.71
N ILE A 17 -3.52 7.96 7.68
CA ILE A 17 -4.85 8.59 7.73
C ILE A 17 -4.79 10.12 7.80
N THR A 18 -3.69 10.70 8.30
CA THR A 18 -3.56 12.16 8.43
C THR A 18 -3.39 12.84 7.07
N ASN A 19 -2.81 12.13 6.11
CA ASN A 19 -2.60 12.58 4.74
C ASN A 19 -3.48 11.81 3.74
N CYS A 20 -4.66 11.36 4.16
CA CYS A 20 -5.55 10.54 3.34
C CYS A 20 -6.00 11.18 2.02
N HIS A 21 -5.96 12.52 1.92
CA HIS A 21 -6.27 13.26 0.71
C HIS A 21 -5.27 13.01 -0.42
N ASN A 22 -4.07 12.50 -0.11
CA ASN A 22 -3.04 12.21 -1.09
C ASN A 22 -3.24 10.89 -1.85
N TRP A 23 -4.39 10.21 -1.67
CA TRP A 23 -4.73 8.95 -2.34
C TRP A 23 -4.55 8.98 -3.86
N ILE A 24 -4.71 10.15 -4.49
CA ILE A 24 -4.64 10.30 -5.95
C ILE A 24 -3.27 9.88 -6.51
N MET A 25 -2.19 9.95 -5.72
CA MET A 25 -0.87 9.52 -6.18
C MET A 25 -0.81 8.00 -6.47
N PHE A 26 -1.68 7.22 -5.83
CA PHE A 26 -1.76 5.77 -6.04
C PHE A 26 -2.64 5.38 -7.22
N MET A 27 -3.25 6.32 -7.95
CA MET A 27 -4.11 6.01 -9.09
C MET A 27 -3.37 5.74 -10.40
N ASN A 28 -2.09 6.10 -10.45
CA ASN A 28 -1.26 6.04 -11.65
C ASN A 28 -0.82 4.61 -11.98
N ASP A 29 -0.33 4.42 -13.21
CA ASP A 29 0.18 3.13 -13.69
C ASP A 29 1.45 2.67 -12.95
N ASP A 30 2.09 3.56 -12.20
CA ASP A 30 3.23 3.27 -11.33
C ASP A 30 2.83 3.10 -9.85
N MET A 31 1.58 2.72 -9.56
CA MET A 31 1.03 2.53 -8.21
C MET A 31 2.00 1.82 -7.25
N TYR A 32 2.63 0.72 -7.69
CA TYR A 32 3.63 -0.01 -6.90
C TYR A 32 4.75 0.92 -6.38
N LYS A 33 5.33 1.69 -7.29
CA LYS A 33 6.43 2.61 -6.98
C LYS A 33 5.95 3.73 -6.07
N GLN A 34 4.78 4.31 -6.36
CA GLN A 34 4.22 5.40 -5.57
C GLN A 34 3.96 4.97 -4.12
N ILE A 35 3.39 3.78 -3.91
CA ILE A 35 3.20 3.22 -2.55
C ILE A 35 4.55 2.99 -1.87
N TYR A 36 5.50 2.35 -2.56
CA TYR A 36 6.84 2.08 -2.01
C TYR A 36 7.54 3.38 -1.58
N ASP A 37 7.66 4.34 -2.50
CA ASP A 37 8.34 5.62 -2.25
C ASP A 37 7.67 6.38 -1.09
N TYR A 38 6.33 6.38 -1.03
CA TYR A 38 5.59 7.00 0.07
C TYR A 38 5.90 6.34 1.41
N MET A 39 5.85 5.00 1.47
CA MET A 39 6.15 4.23 2.69
C MET A 39 7.59 4.45 3.18
N MET A 40 8.54 4.57 2.25
CA MET A 40 9.94 4.86 2.55
C MET A 40 10.16 6.28 3.10
N VAL A 41 9.36 7.25 2.67
CA VAL A 41 9.39 8.61 3.24
C VAL A 41 8.86 8.61 4.67
N ILE A 42 7.70 8.00 4.91
CA ILE A 42 7.05 8.04 6.23
C ILE A 42 7.76 7.17 7.28
N SER A 43 8.56 6.19 6.86
CA SER A 43 9.41 5.39 7.77
C SER A 43 10.56 6.20 8.37
N LYS A 44 10.85 7.40 7.84
CA LYS A 44 11.87 8.34 8.33
C LYS A 44 13.26 7.70 8.52
N GLY A 45 13.63 6.80 7.61
CA GLY A 45 14.94 6.14 7.63
C GLY A 45 15.08 5.03 8.69
N ASN A 46 13.98 4.57 9.30
CA ASN A 46 14.01 3.39 10.17
C ASN A 46 14.37 2.15 9.34
N LYS A 47 15.57 1.61 9.56
CA LYS A 47 16.09 0.46 8.79
C LYS A 47 15.24 -0.80 8.90
N ALA A 48 14.66 -1.08 10.07
CA ALA A 48 13.80 -2.24 10.26
C ALA A 48 12.48 -2.07 9.51
N ALA A 49 11.89 -0.88 9.59
CA ALA A 49 10.68 -0.54 8.84
C ALA A 49 10.94 -0.60 7.32
N ASN A 50 12.06 -0.07 6.84
CA ASN A 50 12.43 -0.12 5.42
C ASN A 50 12.54 -1.55 4.88
N LYS A 51 13.25 -2.42 5.62
CA LYS A 51 13.36 -3.83 5.25
C LYS A 51 11.99 -4.51 5.20
N TYR A 52 11.13 -4.22 6.18
CA TYR A 52 9.76 -4.75 6.19
C TYR A 52 8.93 -4.22 5.01
N ILE A 53 9.07 -2.93 4.64
CA ILE A 53 8.43 -2.33 3.47
C ILE A 53 8.85 -3.07 2.20
N GLU A 54 10.15 -3.31 2.01
CA GLU A 54 10.67 -4.06 0.85
C GLU A 54 10.02 -5.45 0.75
N GLU A 55 9.93 -6.17 1.87
CA GLU A 55 9.32 -7.50 1.93
C GLU A 55 7.82 -7.47 1.59
N ILE A 56 7.02 -6.61 2.22
CA ILE A 56 5.57 -6.56 1.94
C ILE A 56 5.27 -6.07 0.53
N MET A 57 6.06 -5.14 0.00
CA MET A 57 5.87 -4.64 -1.36
C MET A 57 6.20 -5.73 -2.36
N LEU A 58 7.30 -6.45 -2.19
CA LEU A 58 7.63 -7.58 -3.05
C LEU A 58 6.55 -8.67 -3.03
N ASN A 59 6.09 -9.06 -1.83
CA ASN A 59 5.06 -10.09 -1.67
C ASN A 59 3.71 -9.72 -2.29
N ASN A 60 3.38 -8.43 -2.34
CA ASN A 60 2.12 -7.94 -2.87
C ASN A 60 2.21 -7.41 -4.31
N LYS A 61 3.37 -7.52 -4.96
CA LYS A 61 3.60 -6.97 -6.30
C LYS A 61 2.57 -7.45 -7.33
N GLU A 62 2.30 -8.75 -7.38
CA GLU A 62 1.38 -9.33 -8.35
C GLU A 62 -0.05 -8.76 -8.19
N VAL A 63 -0.52 -8.61 -6.95
CA VAL A 63 -1.85 -8.06 -6.66
C VAL A 63 -1.93 -6.59 -7.06
N ILE A 64 -0.89 -5.81 -6.78
CA ILE A 64 -0.80 -4.40 -7.19
C ILE A 64 -0.79 -4.29 -8.72
N ASP A 65 -0.02 -5.13 -9.41
CA ASP A 65 0.04 -5.15 -10.87
C ASP A 65 -1.33 -5.51 -11.47
N LYS A 66 -2.07 -6.48 -10.90
CA LYS A 66 -3.45 -6.79 -11.31
C LYS A 66 -4.38 -5.58 -11.17
N ILE A 67 -4.27 -4.82 -10.07
CA ILE A 67 -5.07 -3.60 -9.86
C ILE A 67 -4.78 -2.55 -10.94
N VAL A 68 -3.50 -2.34 -11.28
CA VAL A 68 -3.08 -1.40 -12.32
C VAL A 68 -3.55 -1.82 -13.72
N GLN A 69 -3.61 -3.13 -13.97
CA GLN A 69 -4.05 -3.69 -15.26
C GLN A 69 -5.58 -3.84 -15.36
N ASP A 70 -6.33 -3.34 -14.38
CA ASP A 70 -7.79 -3.49 -14.27
C ASP A 70 -8.26 -4.96 -14.32
N VAL A 71 -7.39 -5.86 -13.85
CA VAL A 71 -7.68 -7.29 -13.68
C VAL A 71 -8.42 -7.49 -12.37
N ASP A 72 -9.47 -8.30 -12.40
CA ASP A 72 -10.21 -8.64 -11.18
C ASP A 72 -9.32 -9.35 -10.16
N ILE A 73 -9.35 -8.84 -8.93
CA ILE A 73 -8.70 -9.45 -7.76
C ILE A 73 -9.76 -10.08 -6.85
N SER A 74 -9.43 -11.22 -6.28
CA SER A 74 -10.28 -11.89 -5.30
C SER A 74 -10.40 -11.08 -4.00
N THR A 75 -11.45 -11.37 -3.22
CA THR A 75 -11.59 -10.81 -1.88
C THR A 75 -10.41 -11.19 -0.98
N LEU A 76 -9.88 -12.41 -1.14
CA LEU A 76 -8.73 -12.88 -0.36
C LEU A 76 -7.48 -12.05 -0.69
N GLU A 77 -7.12 -11.92 -1.97
CA GLU A 77 -5.96 -11.12 -2.40
C GLU A 77 -6.05 -9.68 -1.89
N PHE A 78 -7.22 -9.05 -2.02
CA PHE A 78 -7.42 -7.71 -1.50
C PHE A 78 -7.26 -7.62 0.02
N ASN A 79 -7.84 -8.57 0.77
CA ASN A 79 -7.74 -8.56 2.23
C ASN A 79 -6.30 -8.81 2.70
N THR A 80 -5.57 -9.71 2.04
CA THR A 80 -4.15 -9.94 2.31
C THR A 80 -3.33 -8.68 2.08
N LEU A 81 -3.53 -7.98 0.97
CA LEU A 81 -2.89 -6.70 0.69
C LEU A 81 -3.17 -5.67 1.80
N MET A 82 -4.44 -5.51 2.19
CA MET A 82 -4.83 -4.56 3.23
C MET A 82 -4.23 -4.91 4.60
N GLU A 83 -4.20 -6.20 4.96
CA GLU A 83 -3.58 -6.64 6.22
C GLU A 83 -2.08 -6.41 6.24
N SER A 84 -1.34 -6.64 5.15
CA SER A 84 0.10 -6.34 5.10
C SER A 84 0.41 -4.88 5.46
N PHE A 85 -0.40 -3.93 4.97
CA PHE A 85 -0.24 -2.51 5.33
C PHE A 85 -0.68 -2.21 6.77
N ARG A 86 -1.70 -2.91 7.28
CA ARG A 86 -2.13 -2.76 8.69
C ARG A 86 -1.08 -3.29 9.65
N GLU A 87 -0.45 -4.42 9.34
CA GLU A 87 0.65 -4.99 10.12
C GLU A 87 1.83 -4.02 10.19
N TYR A 88 2.27 -3.48 9.05
CA TYR A 88 3.29 -2.43 9.03
C TYR A 88 2.94 -1.25 9.96
N LYS A 89 1.71 -0.73 9.87
CA LYS A 89 1.27 0.39 10.71
C LYS A 89 1.30 0.03 12.20
N ARG A 90 0.81 -1.16 12.57
CA ARG A 90 0.81 -1.63 13.96
C ARG A 90 2.23 -1.72 14.51
N GLU A 91 3.16 -2.24 13.73
CA GLU A 91 4.53 -2.51 14.16
C GLU A 91 5.38 -1.24 14.26
N PHE A 92 5.23 -0.31 13.30
CA PHE A 92 6.18 0.79 13.14
C PHE A 92 5.63 2.20 13.37
N MET A 93 4.31 2.38 13.29
CA MET A 93 3.68 3.72 13.26
C MET A 93 2.79 4.04 14.46
N LEU A 94 2.28 3.02 15.14
CA LEU A 94 1.50 3.19 16.37
C LEU A 94 2.46 3.14 17.58
N LYS A 95 2.81 4.30 18.12
CA LYS A 95 3.47 4.46 19.42
C LYS A 95 2.68 5.45 20.27
#